data_AF-A0A7K1UBI0-F1
#
_entry.id   AF-A0A7K1UBI0-F1
#
_cell.length_a   1.000
_cell.length_b   1.000
_cell.length_c   1.000
_cell.angle_alpha   90.00
_cell.angle_beta   90.00
_cell.angle_gamma   90.00
#
_symmetry.space_group_name_H-M   'P 1'
#
loop_
_entity.id
_entity.type
_entity.pdbx_description
1 polymer ?
#
loop_
_entity_poly.entity_id
_entity_poly.type
_entity_poly.pdbx_seq_one_letter_code
_entity_poly.pdbx_strand_id
1 'polypeptide(L)'
;MLLLIEWVVAQDNEGWPNSQSEFLDQIGAYAGNAGKLRNGVRGFTVDQILAAAELTGANVNWIFGFEKNMFREDKKQSPLDRLKAAVIEVEKELQVKKRR
;
A
#
# COMPACT_ATOMS: atom_id res chain seq x y z
N MET A 1 -8.59 6.59 -4.54
CA MET A 1 -8.01 7.40 -3.44
C MET A 1 -9.03 7.83 -2.39
N LEU A 2 -10.10 8.57 -2.72
CA LEU A 2 -11.11 8.95 -1.71
C LEU A 2 -11.75 7.75 -0.99
N LEU A 3 -12.06 6.70 -1.75
CA LEU A 3 -12.55 5.42 -1.20
C LEU A 3 -11.57 4.76 -0.22
N LEU A 4 -10.26 4.93 -0.42
CA LEU A 4 -9.25 4.40 0.50
C LEU A 4 -9.29 5.16 1.83
N ILE A 5 -9.45 6.48 1.77
CA ILE A 5 -9.55 7.33 2.97
C ILE A 5 -10.79 6.94 3.78
N GLU A 6 -11.94 6.81 3.13
CA GLU A 6 -13.18 6.39 3.78
C GLU A 6 -13.05 5.00 4.41
N TRP A 7 -12.41 4.06 3.69
CA TRP A 7 -12.18 2.73 4.20
C TRP A 7 -11.25 2.73 5.42
N VAL A 8 -10.14 3.47 5.38
CA VAL A 8 -9.20 3.57 6.51
C VAL A 8 -9.86 4.18 7.75
N VAL A 9 -10.60 5.27 7.59
CA VAL A 9 -11.31 5.93 8.71
C VAL A 9 -12.42 5.04 9.28
N ALA A 10 -13.01 4.17 8.47
CA ALA A 10 -14.01 3.20 8.95
C ALA A 10 -13.39 2.01 9.69
N GLN A 11 -12.09 1.75 9.53
CA GLN A 11 -11.37 0.72 10.27
C GLN A 11 -10.84 1.33 11.58
N ASP A 12 -11.44 0.98 12.71
CA ASP A 12 -10.97 1.37 14.03
C ASP A 12 -9.75 0.51 14.44
N ASN A 13 -8.64 0.69 13.72
CA ASN A 13 -7.39 -0.04 13.91
C ASN A 13 -6.34 0.84 14.58
N GLU A 14 -5.68 0.29 15.60
CA GLU A 14 -4.61 0.96 16.31
C GLU A 14 -3.43 1.30 15.36
N GLY A 15 -3.05 2.58 15.31
CA GLY A 15 -1.98 3.09 14.44
C GLY A 15 -2.43 3.59 13.06
N TRP A 16 -3.73 3.53 12.75
CA TRP A 16 -4.28 4.11 11.52
C TRP A 16 -4.95 5.48 11.77
N PRO A 17 -5.02 6.34 10.74
CA PRO A 17 -5.68 7.64 10.86
C PRO A 17 -7.16 7.52 11.22
N ASN A 18 -7.57 8.22 12.27
CA ASN A 18 -8.96 8.22 12.77
C ASN A 18 -9.83 9.27 12.06
N SER A 19 -9.23 10.12 11.22
CA SER A 19 -9.95 11.15 10.49
C SER A 19 -9.36 11.38 9.11
N GLN A 20 -10.18 11.93 8.21
CA GLN A 20 -9.73 12.36 6.89
C GLN A 20 -8.58 13.40 6.98
N SER A 21 -8.63 14.30 7.97
CA SER A 21 -7.59 15.31 8.14
C SER A 21 -6.25 14.67 8.49
N GLU A 22 -6.27 13.75 9.46
CA GLU A 22 -5.09 13.02 9.91
C GLU A 22 -4.49 12.17 8.79
N PHE A 23 -5.34 11.51 8.00
CA PHE A 23 -4.89 10.75 6.84
C PHE A 23 -4.16 11.64 5.84
N LEU A 24 -4.75 12.79 5.51
CA LEU A 24 -4.16 13.74 4.56
C LEU A 24 -2.81 14.26 5.07
N ASP A 25 -2.73 14.63 6.35
CA ASP A 25 -1.49 15.12 6.94
C ASP A 25 -0.39 14.04 6.91
N GLN A 26 -0.71 12.78 7.22
CA GLN A 26 0.24 11.67 7.18
C GLN A 26 0.81 11.37 5.79
N ILE A 27 0.02 11.56 4.73
CA ILE A 27 0.49 11.36 3.35
C ILE A 27 1.13 12.63 2.75
N GLY A 28 1.30 13.70 3.54
CA GLY A 28 1.87 14.97 3.08
C GLY A 28 0.91 15.82 2.23
N ALA A 29 -0.40 15.63 2.39
CA ALA A 29 -1.42 16.47 1.79
C ALA A 29 -2.00 17.45 2.83
N TYR A 30 -2.01 18.75 2.50
CA TYR A 30 -2.59 19.74 3.41
C TYR A 30 -4.11 19.57 3.54
N ALA A 31 -4.59 19.32 4.76
CA ALA A 31 -6.01 19.09 5.07
C ALA A 31 -6.96 20.20 4.57
N GLY A 32 -6.51 21.46 4.53
CA GLY A 32 -7.30 22.57 3.97
C GLY A 32 -7.62 22.44 2.48
N ASN A 33 -6.97 21.53 1.75
CA ASN A 33 -7.30 21.20 0.37
C ASN A 33 -8.31 20.06 0.23
N ALA A 34 -8.84 19.49 1.32
CA ALA A 34 -9.77 18.37 1.28
C ALA A 34 -10.98 18.62 0.37
N GLY A 35 -11.59 19.82 0.43
CA GLY A 35 -12.70 20.19 -0.46
C GLY A 35 -12.30 20.24 -1.94
N LYS A 36 -11.09 20.75 -2.25
CA LYS A 36 -10.57 20.81 -3.62
C LYS A 36 -10.22 19.42 -4.17
N LEU A 37 -9.72 18.53 -3.31
CA LEU A 37 -9.44 17.13 -3.62
C LEU A 37 -10.74 16.36 -3.91
N ARG A 38 -11.78 16.56 -3.08
CA ARG A 38 -13.09 15.91 -3.25
C ARG A 38 -13.79 16.37 -4.53
N ASN A 39 -13.69 17.65 -4.86
CA ASN A 39 -14.33 18.23 -6.05
C ASN A 39 -13.50 18.03 -7.34
N GLY A 40 -12.37 17.31 -7.27
CA GLY A 40 -11.50 17.06 -8.43
C GLY A 40 -10.74 18.28 -8.95
N VAL A 41 -10.82 19.43 -8.26
CA VAL A 41 -10.09 20.66 -8.61
C VAL A 41 -8.58 20.47 -8.43
N ARG A 42 -8.19 19.64 -7.47
CA ARG A 42 -6.80 19.24 -7.24
C ARG A 42 -6.73 17.71 -7.19
N GLY A 43 -5.73 17.14 -7.85
CA GLY A 43 -5.39 15.72 -7.72
C GLY A 43 -4.37 15.48 -6.61
N PHE A 44 -4.26 14.22 -6.19
CA PHE A 44 -3.13 13.76 -5.38
C PHE A 44 -1.88 13.67 -6.25
N THR A 45 -0.73 14.03 -5.70
CA THR A 45 0.56 13.84 -6.38
C THR A 45 0.97 12.36 -6.33
N VAL A 46 1.91 11.96 -7.18
CA VAL A 46 2.43 10.59 -7.18
C VAL A 46 3.05 10.25 -5.82
N ASP A 47 3.81 11.17 -5.22
CA ASP A 47 4.42 10.97 -3.90
C ASP A 47 3.38 10.74 -2.80
N GLN A 48 2.26 11.48 -2.84
CA GLN A 48 1.15 11.31 -1.91
C GLN A 48 0.45 9.95 -2.09
N ILE A 49 0.32 9.49 -3.33
CA ILE A 49 -0.26 8.18 -3.65
C ILE A 49 0.66 7.05 -3.16
N LEU A 50 1.97 7.20 -3.33
CA LEU A 50 2.96 6.25 -2.83
C LEU A 50 2.97 6.20 -1.30
N ALA A 51 2.99 7.36 -0.63
CA ALA A 51 2.90 7.44 0.83
C ALA A 51 1.60 6.80 1.36
N ALA A 52 0.47 7.04 0.69
CA ALA A 52 -0.79 6.37 1.03
C ALA A 52 -0.73 4.85 0.89
N ALA A 53 -0.09 4.35 -0.17
CA ALA A 53 0.08 2.93 -0.39
C ALA A 53 1.02 2.28 0.64
N GLU A 54 2.09 2.98 1.04
CA GLU A 54 2.99 2.52 2.12
C GLU A 54 2.29 2.49 3.47
N LEU A 55 1.49 3.51 3.79
CA LEU A 55 0.75 3.60 5.05
C LEU A 55 -0.31 2.49 5.18
N THR A 56 -1.00 2.18 4.09
CA THR A 56 -2.22 1.34 4.14
C THR A 56 -2.03 -0.06 3.55
N GLY A 57 -0.93 -0.31 2.83
CA GLY A 57 -0.75 -1.51 2.01
C GLY A 57 -1.62 -1.53 0.75
N ALA A 58 -2.28 -0.42 0.41
CA ALA A 58 -3.13 -0.34 -0.77
C ALA A 58 -2.33 -0.52 -2.07
N ASN A 59 -2.97 -1.12 -3.07
CA ASN A 59 -2.38 -1.32 -4.37
C ASN A 59 -2.39 -0.01 -5.17
N VAL A 60 -1.20 0.49 -5.50
CA VAL A 60 -1.02 1.69 -6.33
C VAL A 60 -1.75 1.55 -7.69
N ASN A 61 -1.75 0.36 -8.29
CA ASN A 61 -2.44 0.11 -9.55
C ASN A 61 -3.95 0.32 -9.44
N TRP A 62 -4.55 0.02 -8.30
CA TRP A 62 -5.96 0.29 -8.05
C TRP A 62 -6.23 1.79 -7.86
N ILE A 63 -5.32 2.52 -7.20
CA ILE A 63 -5.46 3.97 -7.02
C ILE A 63 -5.50 4.67 -8.39
N PHE A 64 -4.69 4.21 -9.35
CA PHE A 64 -4.69 4.70 -10.73
C PHE A 64 -5.77 4.07 -11.64
N GLY A 65 -6.53 3.10 -11.15
CA GLY A 65 -7.61 2.46 -11.92
C GLY A 65 -7.17 1.38 -12.91
N PHE A 66 -5.91 0.90 -12.84
CA PHE A 66 -5.41 -0.20 -13.64
C PHE A 66 -5.82 -1.59 -13.10
N GLU A 67 -6.12 -1.67 -11.81
CA GLU A 67 -6.62 -2.89 -11.15
C GLU A 67 -7.93 -2.63 -10.39
N LYS A 68 -8.75 -3.68 -10.24
CA LYS A 68 -10.03 -3.59 -9.54
C LYS A 68 -9.93 -3.75 -8.02
N ASN A 69 -8.87 -4.39 -7.54
CA ASN A 69 -8.71 -4.75 -6.13
C ASN A 69 -7.92 -3.69 -5.36
N MET A 70 -8.53 -3.14 -4.30
CA MET A 70 -7.92 -2.11 -3.45
C MET A 70 -6.63 -2.57 -2.79
N PHE A 71 -6.60 -3.83 -2.36
CA PHE A 71 -5.42 -4.48 -1.81
C PHE A 71 -4.90 -5.49 -2.82
N ARG A 72 -3.58 -5.69 -2.82
CA ARG A 72 -3.03 -6.82 -3.55
C ARG A 72 -3.58 -8.08 -2.90
N GLU A 73 -4.19 -8.93 -3.70
CA GLU A 73 -4.40 -10.30 -3.26
C GLU A 73 -3.01 -10.88 -3.00
N ASP A 74 -2.74 -11.30 -1.77
CA ASP A 74 -1.67 -12.25 -1.54
C ASP A 74 -1.95 -13.38 -2.52
N LYS A 75 -1.14 -13.48 -3.58
CA LYS A 75 -1.13 -14.65 -4.43
C LYS A 75 -0.94 -15.77 -3.43
N LYS A 76 -2.00 -16.56 -3.16
CA LYS A 76 -1.92 -17.74 -2.31
C LYS A 76 -0.74 -18.50 -2.86
N GLN A 77 0.42 -18.40 -2.19
CA GLN A 77 1.64 -18.96 -2.75
C GLN A 77 1.31 -20.42 -2.97
N SER A 78 1.36 -20.84 -4.23
CA SER A 78 1.14 -22.23 -4.54
C SER A 78 2.13 -23.03 -3.69
N PRO A 79 1.80 -24.24 -3.22
CA PRO A 79 2.79 -25.13 -2.61
C PRO A 79 4.10 -25.18 -3.43
N LEU A 80 4.00 -25.03 -4.75
CA LEU A 80 5.13 -24.92 -5.67
C LEU A 80 5.97 -23.64 -5.49
N ASP A 81 5.34 -22.49 -5.27
CA ASP A 81 6.06 -21.21 -5.06
C ASP A 81 6.77 -21.20 -3.71
N ARG A 82 6.17 -21.81 -2.69
CA ARG A 82 6.81 -22.04 -1.38
C ARG A 82 8.03 -22.96 -1.52
N LEU A 83 7.92 -24.03 -2.30
CA LEU A 83 9.04 -24.92 -2.59
C LEU A 83 10.18 -24.18 -3.31
N LYS A 84 9.87 -23.35 -4.31
CA LYS A 84 10.88 -22.54 -5.00
C LYS A 84 11.59 -21.58 -4.05
N ALA A 85 10.85 -20.89 -3.19
CA ALA A 85 11.43 -19.99 -2.20
C ALA A 85 12.38 -20.72 -1.23
N ALA A 86 11.97 -21.90 -0.73
CA ALA A 86 12.78 -22.72 0.16
C ALA A 86 14.07 -23.22 -0.52
N VAL A 87 14.00 -23.65 -1.78
CA VAL A 87 15.18 -24.09 -2.55
C VAL A 87 16.18 -22.93 -2.73
N ILE A 88 15.69 -21.74 -3.08
CA ILE A 88 16.54 -20.54 -3.25
C ILE A 88 17.28 -20.19 -1.94
N GLU A 89 16.63 -20.34 -0.79
CA GLU A 89 17.22 -20.07 0.51
C GLU A 89 18.34 -21.08 0.85
N VAL A 90 18.10 -22.36 0.61
CA VAL A 90 19.12 -23.42 0.76
C VAL A 90 20.31 -23.19 -0.19
N GLU A 91 20.06 -22.80 -1.43
CA GLU A 91 21.13 -22.47 -2.39
C GLU A 91 22.01 -21.32 -1.92
N LYS A 92 21.42 -20.28 -1.32
CA LYS A 92 22.17 -19.16 -0.73
C LYS A 92 23.07 -19.62 0.41
N GLU A 93 22.58 -20.45 1.32
CA GLU A 93 23.39 -21.01 2.41
C GLU A 93 24.56 -21.86 1.90
N LEU A 94 24.31 -22.68 0.87
CA LEU A 94 25.34 -23.51 0.25
C LEU A 94 26.42 -22.69 -0.46
N GLN A 95 26.04 -21.59 -1.13
CA GLN A 95 27.00 -20.69 -1.76
C GLN A 95 27.85 -19.92 -0.74
N VAL A 96 27.27 -19.53 0.41
CA VAL A 96 28.03 -18.90 1.51
C VAL A 96 29.05 -19.89 2.09
N LYS A 97 28.68 -21.16 2.28
CA LYS A 97 29.59 -22.21 2.76
C LYS A 97 30.73 -22.52 1.79
N LYS A 98 30.51 -22.45 0.47
CA LYS A 98 31.56 -22.67 -0.54
C LYS A 98 32.60 -21.54 -0.65
N ARG A 99 32.30 -20.35 -0.13
CA ARG A 99 33.20 -19.18 -0.18
C ARG A 99 34.08 -19.01 1.06
N ARG A 100 33.95 -19.88 2.07
CA ARG A 100 34.85 -20.00 3.22
C ARG A 100 35.78 -21.18 3.03
#